data_AF-A0A344L3F9-F1
#
_entry.id   AF-A0A344L3F9-F1
#
_cell.length_a   1.000
_cell.length_b   1.000
_cell.length_c   1.000
_cell.angle_alpha   90.00
_cell.angle_beta   90.00
_cell.angle_gamma   90.00
#
_symmetry.space_group_name_H-M   'P 1'
#
loop_
_entity.id
_entity.type
_entity.pdbx_description
1 polymer ?
#
loop_
_entity_poly.entity_id
_entity_poly.type
_entity_poly.pdbx_seq_one_letter_code
_entity_poly.pdbx_strand_id
1 'polypeptide(L)'
;MIEMLRRWPVWVGRAAAGWAVLNAAVAGYWAAGGERGYLFEGRAGARLPTAAEVLIVVLSLAGALAALRPGRWARLPLLGLCGVAFLGTFGLAIGAVGAIAAGAVPSPLALLYQLFCLAGAVTAVGTYLTWTRRRRGLCVRCGAPGHVPSPGPLVRPAPTSAAWPVRVVAYLGICGFLPWAAVKIVLGFGGAALGATGDEWAATFTHTAMSPLTRWLHSFGIDITVAAALVGALFLAALVHRWGFRLPRWLLLGVAWIGAPSLATYGLGLMIAGGLMLTGVLAPPEVRPFSELGAAWVTLLGGLAFGPLGLGFLVGAVSHGRRSRPHCAR
;
A
#
# COMPACT_ATOMS: atom_id res chain seq x y z
N MET A 1 1.06 24.94 8.50
CA MET A 1 0.45 23.71 7.93
C MET A 1 -1.10 23.76 7.90
N ILE A 2 -1.77 24.16 8.98
CA ILE A 2 -3.25 24.18 9.07
C ILE A 2 -3.92 25.07 8.00
N GLU A 3 -3.36 26.24 7.71
CA GLU A 3 -3.97 27.17 6.75
C GLU A 3 -3.85 26.67 5.29
N MET A 4 -2.74 26.02 4.94
CA MET A 4 -2.56 25.38 3.64
C MET A 4 -3.59 24.26 3.42
N LEU A 5 -3.89 23.48 4.48
CA LEU A 5 -4.96 22.47 4.44
C LEU A 5 -6.35 23.11 4.26
N ARG A 6 -6.59 24.31 4.82
CA ARG A 6 -7.85 25.06 4.61
C ARG A 6 -8.01 25.56 3.18
N ARG A 7 -6.91 25.93 2.50
CA ARG A 7 -6.91 26.38 1.09
C ARG A 7 -7.00 25.25 0.08
N TRP A 8 -7.15 24.00 0.51
CA TRP A 8 -7.42 22.89 -0.41
C TRP A 8 -8.77 23.13 -1.14
N PRO A 9 -8.83 22.98 -2.48
CA PRO A 9 -7.85 22.34 -3.38
C PRO A 9 -6.97 23.29 -4.21
N VAL A 10 -6.82 24.58 -3.85
CA VAL A 10 -6.16 25.57 -4.73
C VAL A 10 -4.72 25.21 -5.10
N TRP A 11 -3.95 24.66 -4.16
CA TRP A 11 -2.53 24.34 -4.36
C TRP A 11 -2.29 22.94 -4.95
N VAL A 12 -3.29 22.04 -4.90
CA VAL A 12 -3.07 20.60 -5.14
C VAL A 12 -2.60 20.30 -6.56
N GLY A 13 -3.14 21.01 -7.55
CA GLY A 13 -2.75 20.84 -8.95
C GLY A 13 -1.31 21.27 -9.23
N ARG A 14 -0.86 22.37 -8.61
CA ARG A 14 0.52 22.86 -8.73
C ARG A 14 1.50 21.91 -8.03
N ALA A 15 1.14 21.42 -6.85
CA ALA A 15 1.96 20.44 -6.13
C ALA A 15 2.08 19.12 -6.90
N ALA A 16 0.97 18.62 -7.48
CA ALA A 16 1.00 17.43 -8.32
C ALA A 16 1.86 17.63 -9.57
N ALA A 17 1.79 18.79 -10.22
CA ALA A 17 2.63 19.11 -11.37
C ALA A 17 4.12 19.20 -11.00
N GLY A 18 4.46 19.86 -9.89
CA GLY A 18 5.84 19.93 -9.39
C GLY A 18 6.39 18.55 -9.06
N TRP A 19 5.61 17.73 -8.34
CA TRP A 19 5.96 16.33 -8.07
C TRP A 19 6.19 15.54 -9.36
N ALA A 20 5.29 15.68 -10.34
CA ALA A 20 5.37 14.95 -11.59
C ALA A 20 6.61 15.31 -12.41
N VAL A 21 7.01 16.60 -12.45
CA VAL A 21 8.25 17.03 -13.12
C VAL A 21 9.48 16.46 -12.42
N LEU A 22 9.52 16.49 -11.09
CA LEU A 22 10.62 15.88 -10.32
C LEU A 22 10.69 14.36 -10.55
N ASN A 23 9.54 13.68 -10.55
CA ASN A 23 9.46 12.25 -10.82
C ASN A 23 9.93 11.91 -12.25
N ALA A 24 9.57 12.74 -13.23
CA ALA A 24 10.04 12.61 -14.61
C ALA A 24 11.57 12.78 -14.71
N ALA A 25 12.15 13.73 -13.97
CA ALA A 25 13.61 13.91 -13.93
C ALA A 25 14.33 12.69 -13.33
N VAL A 26 13.82 12.15 -12.22
CA VAL A 26 14.37 10.94 -11.59
C VAL A 26 14.26 9.73 -12.52
N ALA A 27 13.09 9.50 -13.13
CA ALA A 27 12.90 8.41 -14.07
C ALA A 27 13.75 8.58 -15.35
N GLY A 28 13.94 9.82 -15.82
CA GLY A 28 14.80 10.13 -16.96
C GLY A 28 16.27 9.86 -16.66
N TYR A 29 16.74 10.20 -15.46
CA TYR A 29 18.09 9.86 -15.00
C TYR A 29 18.31 8.34 -14.99
N TRP A 30 17.34 7.55 -14.52
CA TRP A 30 17.43 6.08 -14.55
C TRP A 30 17.38 5.51 -15.97
N ALA A 31 16.54 6.07 -16.85
CA ALA A 31 16.48 5.68 -18.25
C ALA A 31 17.80 5.94 -19.00
N ALA A 32 18.53 6.98 -18.59
CA ALA A 32 19.84 7.33 -19.12
C ALA A 32 21.00 6.49 -18.53
N GLY A 33 20.71 5.50 -17.70
CA GLY A 33 21.72 4.63 -17.09
C GLY A 33 22.31 5.15 -15.77
N GLY A 34 21.70 6.18 -15.18
CA GLY A 34 22.06 6.66 -13.85
C GLY A 34 21.86 5.62 -12.74
N GLU A 35 22.55 5.81 -11.61
CA GLU A 35 22.43 4.92 -10.45
C GLU A 35 21.00 4.95 -9.88
N ARG A 36 20.42 3.78 -9.66
CA ARG A 36 19.00 3.66 -9.31
C ARG A 36 18.82 3.69 -7.79
N GLY A 37 17.92 4.54 -7.31
CA GLY A 37 17.52 4.61 -5.89
C GLY A 37 16.49 3.55 -5.45
N TYR A 38 16.21 2.57 -6.32
CA TYR A 38 15.39 1.36 -6.16
C TYR A 38 13.88 1.45 -5.83
N LEU A 39 13.12 0.62 -6.57
CA LEU A 39 11.75 0.15 -6.28
C LEU A 39 11.69 -1.34 -5.88
N PHE A 40 12.79 -2.10 -6.02
CA PHE A 40 12.79 -3.58 -5.91
C PHE A 40 14.14 -4.16 -5.42
N GLU A 41 14.76 -3.59 -4.38
CA GLU A 41 16.11 -3.97 -3.90
C GLU A 41 16.18 -5.34 -3.17
N GLY A 42 15.36 -6.31 -3.56
CA GLY A 42 15.37 -7.69 -3.02
C GLY A 42 16.06 -8.72 -3.93
N ARG A 43 16.34 -8.39 -5.20
CA ARG A 43 17.17 -9.20 -6.09
C ARG A 43 18.17 -8.28 -6.78
N ALA A 44 19.45 -8.44 -6.45
CA ALA A 44 20.53 -7.74 -7.11
C ALA A 44 20.37 -7.85 -8.64
N GLY A 45 20.11 -6.71 -9.31
CA GLY A 45 20.13 -6.63 -10.78
C GLY A 45 18.78 -6.61 -11.51
N ALA A 46 17.62 -6.67 -10.84
CA ALA A 46 16.33 -6.57 -11.53
C ALA A 46 16.08 -5.13 -12.03
N ARG A 47 16.44 -4.88 -13.30
CA ARG A 47 16.22 -3.59 -13.97
C ARG A 47 14.79 -3.54 -14.51
N LEU A 48 14.07 -2.45 -14.23
CA LEU A 48 12.93 -2.09 -15.09
C LEU A 48 13.45 -1.94 -16.52
N PRO A 49 12.74 -2.47 -17.53
CA PRO A 49 13.06 -2.19 -18.92
C PRO A 49 13.09 -0.68 -19.17
N THR A 50 14.05 -0.18 -19.94
CA THR A 50 14.17 1.26 -20.27
C THR A 50 12.85 1.83 -20.82
N ALA A 51 12.10 1.02 -21.58
CA ALA A 51 10.78 1.40 -22.08
C ALA A 51 9.77 1.74 -20.96
N ALA A 52 9.81 1.03 -19.82
CA ALA A 52 8.97 1.31 -18.67
C ALA A 52 9.37 2.65 -17.99
N GLU A 53 10.67 2.94 -17.91
CA GLU A 53 11.18 4.21 -17.36
C GLU A 53 10.79 5.39 -18.25
N VAL A 54 10.94 5.25 -19.57
CA VAL A 54 10.47 6.24 -20.55
C VAL A 54 8.94 6.45 -20.44
N LEU A 55 8.17 5.37 -20.27
CA LEU A 55 6.73 5.48 -20.06
C LEU A 55 6.40 6.26 -18.77
N ILE A 56 7.14 6.05 -17.68
CA ILE A 56 6.98 6.82 -16.44
C ILE A 56 7.25 8.31 -16.68
N VAL A 57 8.30 8.67 -17.44
CA VAL A 57 8.60 10.06 -17.83
C VAL A 57 7.42 10.66 -18.60
N VAL A 58 6.96 9.99 -19.65
CA VAL A 58 5.86 10.46 -20.51
C VAL A 58 4.57 10.66 -19.70
N LEU A 59 4.18 9.68 -18.89
CA LEU A 59 2.98 9.76 -18.06
C LEU A 59 3.08 10.88 -17.01
N SER A 60 4.26 11.08 -16.43
CA SER A 60 4.50 12.14 -15.45
C SER A 60 4.38 13.53 -16.09
N LEU A 61 5.03 13.77 -17.23
CA LEU A 61 4.98 15.05 -17.93
C LEU A 61 3.58 15.36 -18.47
N ALA A 62 2.91 14.38 -19.07
CA ALA A 62 1.52 14.53 -19.52
C ALA A 62 0.58 14.82 -18.34
N GLY A 63 0.78 14.14 -17.21
CA GLY A 63 0.07 14.39 -15.96
C GLY A 63 0.29 15.80 -15.42
N ALA A 64 1.54 16.30 -15.44
CA ALA A 64 1.88 17.66 -15.02
C ALA A 64 1.15 18.71 -15.87
N LEU A 65 1.16 18.55 -17.18
CA LEU A 65 0.44 19.43 -18.10
C LEU A 65 -1.06 19.41 -17.82
N ALA A 66 -1.65 18.23 -17.65
CA ALA A 66 -3.06 18.07 -17.33
C ALA A 66 -3.45 18.65 -15.95
N ALA A 67 -2.55 18.63 -14.98
CA ALA A 67 -2.74 19.21 -13.65
C ALA A 67 -2.75 20.75 -13.69
N LEU A 68 -1.91 21.37 -14.53
CA LEU A 68 -1.82 22.82 -14.69
C LEU A 68 -2.89 23.38 -15.65
N ARG A 69 -3.20 22.64 -16.72
CA ARG A 69 -4.14 23.04 -17.78
C ARG A 69 -5.21 21.96 -17.97
N PRO A 70 -6.14 21.82 -17.00
CA PRO A 70 -7.16 20.79 -17.05
C PRO A 70 -8.13 21.01 -18.23
N GLY A 71 -7.96 20.24 -19.30
CA GLY A 71 -8.87 20.19 -20.45
C GLY A 71 -9.87 19.02 -20.39
N ARG A 72 -10.68 18.87 -21.45
CA ARG A 72 -11.60 17.73 -21.62
C ARG A 72 -10.90 16.36 -21.65
N TRP A 73 -9.64 16.34 -22.08
CA TRP A 73 -8.81 15.15 -22.21
C TRP A 73 -7.91 14.87 -21.00
N ALA A 74 -8.00 15.67 -19.92
CA ALA A 74 -7.14 15.51 -18.74
C ALA A 74 -7.35 14.20 -17.97
N ARG A 75 -8.43 13.44 -18.25
CA ARG A 75 -8.75 12.20 -17.55
C ARG A 75 -7.62 11.17 -17.61
N LEU A 76 -7.17 10.83 -18.82
CA LEU A 76 -6.20 9.74 -19.01
C LEU A 76 -4.81 10.12 -18.45
N PRO A 77 -4.26 11.32 -18.72
CA PRO A 77 -2.98 11.71 -18.13
C PRO A 77 -3.01 11.77 -16.60
N LEU A 78 -4.10 12.27 -15.99
CA LEU A 78 -4.22 12.32 -14.53
C LEU A 78 -4.35 10.92 -13.91
N LEU A 79 -5.05 9.99 -14.59
CA LEU A 79 -5.09 8.59 -14.16
C LEU A 79 -3.73 7.91 -14.30
N GLY A 80 -3.01 8.16 -15.40
CA GLY A 80 -1.63 7.71 -15.59
C GLY A 80 -0.71 8.21 -14.48
N LEU A 81 -0.81 9.50 -14.14
CA LEU A 81 -0.05 10.10 -13.04
C LEU A 81 -0.36 9.44 -11.70
N CYS A 82 -1.64 9.17 -11.41
CA CYS A 82 -2.03 8.43 -10.21
C CYS A 82 -1.40 7.03 -10.21
N GLY A 83 -1.47 6.33 -11.35
CA GLY A 83 -0.89 4.99 -11.51
C GLY A 83 0.61 4.95 -11.24
N VAL A 84 1.37 5.88 -11.84
CA VAL A 84 2.82 6.02 -11.61
C VAL A 84 3.12 6.26 -10.14
N ALA A 85 2.39 7.19 -9.50
CA ALA A 85 2.61 7.50 -8.10
C ALA A 85 2.30 6.32 -7.18
N PHE A 86 1.19 5.60 -7.41
CA PHE A 86 0.84 4.40 -6.64
C PHE A 86 1.84 3.26 -6.86
N LEU A 87 2.28 3.04 -8.10
CA LEU A 87 3.32 2.05 -8.40
C LEU A 87 4.60 2.37 -7.63
N GLY A 88 4.96 3.65 -7.52
CA GLY A 88 6.10 4.10 -6.73
C GLY A 88 5.98 3.85 -5.22
N THR A 89 4.76 3.65 -4.71
CA THR A 89 4.54 3.25 -3.30
C THR A 89 4.60 1.75 -3.06
N PHE A 90 4.77 0.95 -4.13
CA PHE A 90 4.83 -0.50 -4.02
C PHE A 90 5.94 -0.91 -3.05
N GLY A 91 5.59 -1.80 -2.12
CA GLY A 91 6.51 -2.32 -1.13
C GLY A 91 6.69 -1.41 0.09
N LEU A 92 6.10 -0.21 0.16
CA LEU A 92 6.27 0.68 1.32
C LEU A 92 5.79 0.02 2.62
N ALA A 93 4.64 -0.68 2.59
CA ALA A 93 4.12 -1.39 3.76
C ALA A 93 5.02 -2.57 4.17
N ILE A 94 5.52 -3.32 3.19
CA ILE A 94 6.39 -4.48 3.42
C ILE A 94 7.77 -4.04 3.92
N GLY A 95 8.32 -2.99 3.30
CA GLY A 95 9.58 -2.36 3.69
C GLY A 95 9.52 -1.74 5.08
N ALA A 96 8.38 -1.16 5.47
CA ALA A 96 8.19 -0.70 6.84
C ALA A 96 8.23 -1.84 7.86
N VAL A 97 7.52 -2.96 7.59
CA VAL A 97 7.57 -4.15 8.44
C VAL A 97 8.98 -4.75 8.46
N GLY A 98 9.65 -4.84 7.32
CA GLY A 98 11.04 -5.32 7.21
C GLY A 98 12.02 -4.44 7.99
N ALA A 99 11.86 -3.11 7.93
CA ALA A 99 12.70 -2.19 8.67
C ALA A 99 12.49 -2.29 10.18
N ILE A 100 11.24 -2.46 10.64
CA ILE A 100 10.93 -2.74 12.05
C ILE A 100 11.52 -4.09 12.48
N ALA A 101 11.40 -5.10 11.61
CA ALA A 101 11.88 -6.45 11.86
C ALA A 101 13.41 -6.46 12.04
N ALA A 102 14.13 -5.80 11.14
CA ALA A 102 15.59 -5.70 11.14
C ALA A 102 16.12 -4.66 12.14
N GLY A 103 15.31 -3.64 12.49
CA GLY A 103 15.75 -2.51 13.30
C GLY A 103 16.61 -1.51 12.52
N ALA A 104 16.63 -1.63 11.19
CA ALA A 104 17.37 -0.79 10.27
C ALA A 104 16.60 -0.66 8.95
N VAL A 105 16.74 0.48 8.28
CA VAL A 105 16.19 0.67 6.93
C VAL A 105 17.22 0.15 5.93
N PRO A 106 16.94 -0.94 5.18
CA PRO A 106 17.95 -1.54 4.29
C PRO A 106 18.45 -0.56 3.23
N SER A 107 17.56 0.31 2.75
CA SER A 107 17.85 1.31 1.74
C SER A 107 17.11 2.61 2.04
N PRO A 108 17.77 3.58 2.70
CA PRO A 108 17.16 4.87 3.02
C PRO A 108 16.69 5.63 1.78
N LEU A 109 17.40 5.48 0.64
CA LEU A 109 17.04 6.13 -0.61
C LEU A 109 15.77 5.54 -1.22
N ALA A 110 15.60 4.21 -1.19
CA ALA A 110 14.38 3.56 -1.64
C ALA A 110 13.17 3.99 -0.79
N LEU A 111 13.35 4.04 0.54
CA LEU A 111 12.31 4.55 1.44
C LEU A 111 11.97 6.01 1.13
N LEU A 112 12.97 6.87 0.94
CA LEU A 112 12.76 8.27 0.59
C LEU A 112 11.99 8.42 -0.73
N TYR A 113 12.33 7.63 -1.75
CA TYR A 113 11.62 7.63 -3.02
C TYR A 113 10.18 7.12 -2.87
N GLN A 114 9.93 6.05 -2.11
CA GLN A 114 8.58 5.57 -1.84
C GLN A 114 7.73 6.60 -1.10
N LEU A 115 8.32 7.33 -0.13
CA LEU A 115 7.66 8.45 0.56
C LEU A 115 7.39 9.63 -0.38
N PHE A 116 8.32 9.93 -1.28
CA PHE A 116 8.13 10.91 -2.35
C PHE A 116 6.96 10.49 -3.26
N CYS A 117 6.89 9.24 -3.69
CA CYS A 117 5.78 8.70 -4.49
C CYS A 117 4.46 8.70 -3.73
N LEU A 118 4.47 8.47 -2.41
CA LEU A 118 3.28 8.59 -1.57
C LEU A 118 2.74 10.02 -1.56
N ALA A 119 3.61 11.02 -1.41
CA ALA A 119 3.22 12.43 -1.53
C ALA A 119 2.67 12.73 -2.94
N GLY A 120 3.28 12.16 -3.98
CA GLY A 120 2.79 12.17 -5.35
C GLY A 120 1.38 11.59 -5.48
N ALA A 121 1.11 10.45 -4.88
CA ALA A 121 -0.19 9.77 -4.97
C ALA A 121 -1.28 10.64 -4.32
N VAL A 122 -0.99 11.21 -3.15
CA VAL A 122 -1.91 12.12 -2.45
C VAL A 122 -2.24 13.35 -3.31
N THR A 123 -1.23 13.99 -3.90
CA THR A 123 -1.42 15.20 -4.71
C THR A 123 -2.06 14.90 -6.07
N ALA A 124 -1.67 13.82 -6.74
CA ALA A 124 -2.25 13.38 -8.02
C ALA A 124 -3.72 13.00 -7.87
N VAL A 125 -4.07 12.18 -6.86
CA VAL A 125 -5.47 11.83 -6.57
C VAL A 125 -6.28 13.06 -6.19
N GLY A 126 -5.74 13.95 -5.35
CA GLY A 126 -6.40 15.21 -5.01
C GLY A 126 -6.69 16.09 -6.24
N THR A 127 -5.75 16.15 -7.18
CA THR A 127 -5.89 16.86 -8.46
C THR A 127 -6.95 16.20 -9.35
N TYR A 128 -6.88 14.88 -9.53
CA TYR A 128 -7.86 14.11 -10.29
C TYR A 128 -9.29 14.27 -9.74
N LEU A 129 -9.45 14.20 -8.42
CA LEU A 129 -10.74 14.39 -7.75
C LEU A 129 -11.26 15.82 -7.92
N THR A 130 -10.39 16.82 -7.82
CA THR A 130 -10.77 18.23 -8.02
C THR A 130 -11.24 18.46 -9.45
N TRP A 131 -10.48 17.97 -10.44
CA TRP A 131 -10.86 18.01 -11.85
C TRP A 131 -12.22 17.32 -12.10
N THR A 132 -12.38 16.09 -11.62
CA THR A 132 -13.61 15.30 -11.82
C THR A 132 -14.82 15.99 -11.21
N ARG A 133 -14.69 16.58 -10.01
CA ARG A 133 -15.77 17.30 -9.34
C ARG A 133 -16.17 18.56 -10.10
N ARG A 134 -15.20 19.38 -10.54
CA ARG A 134 -15.46 20.57 -11.37
C ARG A 134 -16.20 20.20 -12.65
N ARG A 135 -15.73 19.17 -13.36
CA ARG A 135 -16.33 18.70 -14.62
C ARG A 135 -17.75 18.16 -14.45
N ARG A 136 -18.14 17.75 -13.23
CA ARG A 136 -19.49 17.27 -12.90
C ARG A 136 -20.36 18.32 -12.19
N GLY A 137 -19.89 19.57 -12.05
CA GLY A 137 -20.61 20.60 -11.30
C GLY A 137 -20.78 20.28 -9.80
N LEU A 138 -19.89 19.45 -9.24
CA LEU A 138 -19.91 19.10 -7.82
C LEU A 138 -19.00 20.05 -7.02
N CYS A 139 -19.37 20.32 -5.77
CA CYS A 139 -18.54 21.10 -4.87
C CYS A 139 -17.13 20.50 -4.76
N VAL A 140 -16.08 21.29 -4.99
CA VAL A 140 -14.70 20.77 -4.97
C VAL A 140 -14.27 20.30 -3.58
N ARG A 141 -14.84 20.87 -2.50
CA ARG A 141 -14.52 20.50 -1.10
C ARG A 141 -15.18 19.18 -0.69
N CYS A 142 -16.50 19.16 -0.62
CA CYS A 142 -17.24 17.98 -0.14
C CYS A 142 -17.68 17.04 -1.27
N GLY A 143 -17.86 17.54 -2.51
CA GLY A 143 -18.34 16.77 -3.65
C GLY A 143 -19.85 16.53 -3.70
N ALA A 144 -20.64 17.23 -2.88
CA ALA A 144 -22.10 17.24 -3.03
C ALA A 144 -22.53 18.16 -4.19
N PRO A 145 -23.64 17.83 -4.87
CA PRO A 145 -24.20 18.66 -5.95
C PRO A 145 -24.83 19.95 -5.40
N GLY A 146 -25.09 20.91 -6.29
CA GLY A 146 -26.05 21.99 -6.06
C GLY A 146 -25.66 23.06 -5.03
N HIS A 147 -24.38 23.19 -4.66
CA HIS A 147 -23.96 24.32 -3.82
C HIS A 147 -22.55 24.81 -4.16
N VAL A 148 -22.34 26.11 -3.91
CA VAL A 148 -21.04 26.78 -4.02
C VAL A 148 -20.20 26.41 -2.79
N PRO A 149 -18.88 26.19 -2.93
CA PRO A 149 -18.02 25.93 -1.78
C PRO A 149 -18.09 27.07 -0.76
N SER A 150 -18.72 26.83 0.39
CA SER A 150 -18.69 27.75 1.54
C SER A 150 -17.33 27.64 2.25
N PRO A 151 -16.76 28.75 2.78
CA PRO A 151 -15.57 28.71 3.64
C PRO A 151 -15.84 28.09 5.01
N GLY A 152 -17.12 27.84 5.36
CA GLY A 152 -17.54 27.28 6.64
C GLY A 152 -16.92 25.93 7.00
N PRO A 153 -17.11 25.51 8.27
CA PRO A 153 -16.59 24.25 8.77
C PRO A 153 -17.21 23.06 8.03
N LEU A 154 -16.45 21.98 7.97
CA LEU A 154 -16.89 20.71 7.43
C LEU A 154 -17.56 19.89 8.52
N VAL A 155 -18.82 19.50 8.30
CA VAL A 155 -19.59 18.66 9.22
C VAL A 155 -19.34 17.20 8.89
N ARG A 156 -19.05 16.40 9.93
CA ARG A 156 -18.86 14.95 9.78
C ARG A 156 -20.19 14.23 9.97
N PRO A 157 -20.52 13.25 9.12
CA PRO A 157 -21.71 12.43 9.30
C PRO A 157 -21.61 11.56 10.56
N ALA A 158 -22.77 11.13 11.07
CA ALA A 158 -22.84 10.21 12.21
C ALA A 158 -22.13 8.88 11.91
N PRO A 159 -21.47 8.26 12.91
CA PRO A 159 -20.84 6.95 12.75
C PRO A 159 -21.84 5.87 12.34
N THR A 160 -21.48 5.11 11.31
CA THR A 160 -22.25 3.96 10.83
C THR A 160 -21.34 2.74 10.72
N SER A 161 -21.90 1.54 10.60
CA SER A 161 -21.16 0.35 10.16
C SER A 161 -21.19 0.26 8.62
N ALA A 162 -20.25 -0.47 8.04
CA ALA A 162 -20.28 -0.77 6.61
C ALA A 162 -21.41 -1.75 6.27
N ALA A 163 -21.87 -1.72 5.02
CA ALA A 163 -22.82 -2.71 4.50
C ALA A 163 -22.26 -4.14 4.62
N TRP A 164 -23.16 -5.13 4.72
CA TRP A 164 -22.79 -6.52 4.93
C TRP A 164 -21.75 -7.07 3.92
N PRO A 165 -21.89 -6.86 2.59
CA PRO A 165 -20.91 -7.37 1.63
C PRO A 165 -19.49 -6.84 1.87
N VAL A 166 -19.35 -5.58 2.29
CA VAL A 166 -18.05 -4.97 2.61
C VAL A 166 -17.43 -5.64 3.85
N ARG A 167 -18.26 -5.96 4.86
CA ARG A 167 -17.80 -6.67 6.05
C ARG A 167 -17.35 -8.09 5.73
N VAL A 168 -18.07 -8.78 4.86
CA VAL A 168 -17.68 -10.13 4.38
C VAL A 168 -16.30 -10.08 3.73
N VAL A 169 -16.07 -9.15 2.79
CA VAL A 169 -14.75 -9.00 2.14
C VAL A 169 -13.66 -8.70 3.18
N ALA A 170 -13.95 -7.83 4.16
CA ALA A 170 -13.00 -7.54 5.24
C ALA A 170 -12.68 -8.78 6.09
N TYR A 171 -13.68 -9.58 6.46
CA TYR A 171 -13.48 -10.81 7.23
C TYR A 171 -12.76 -11.88 6.43
N LEU A 172 -13.07 -12.06 5.15
CA LEU A 172 -12.30 -12.94 4.27
C LEU A 172 -10.83 -12.49 4.17
N GLY A 173 -10.60 -11.18 4.10
CA GLY A 173 -9.25 -10.62 4.13
C GLY A 173 -8.50 -10.92 5.43
N ILE A 174 -9.18 -10.88 6.58
CA ILE A 174 -8.62 -11.26 7.88
C ILE A 174 -8.37 -12.77 7.94
N CYS A 175 -9.34 -13.60 7.50
CA CYS A 175 -9.24 -15.05 7.53
C CYS A 175 -8.14 -15.60 6.61
N GLY A 176 -7.84 -14.92 5.49
CA GLY A 176 -6.75 -15.29 4.59
C GLY A 176 -5.38 -15.34 5.28
N PHE A 177 -5.22 -14.62 6.40
CA PHE A 177 -4.01 -14.63 7.20
C PHE A 177 -3.83 -15.89 8.07
N LEU A 178 -4.91 -16.60 8.41
CA LEU A 178 -4.89 -17.69 9.38
C LEU A 178 -3.92 -18.84 9.02
N PRO A 179 -3.87 -19.33 7.76
CA PRO A 179 -2.94 -20.39 7.39
C PRO A 179 -1.46 -20.00 7.61
N TRP A 180 -1.10 -18.76 7.25
CA TRP A 180 0.25 -18.25 7.45
C TRP A 180 0.58 -18.10 8.94
N ALA A 181 -0.35 -17.55 9.72
CA ALA A 181 -0.20 -17.41 11.16
C ALA A 181 0.01 -18.78 11.83
N ALA A 182 -0.75 -19.79 11.44
CA ALA A 182 -0.66 -21.14 11.99
C ALA A 182 0.74 -21.74 11.75
N VAL A 183 1.27 -21.65 10.53
CA VAL A 183 2.63 -22.12 10.22
C VAL A 183 3.67 -21.40 11.08
N LYS A 184 3.59 -20.07 11.19
CA LYS A 184 4.53 -19.27 11.99
C LYS A 184 4.46 -19.58 13.47
N ILE A 185 3.26 -19.81 14.01
CA ILE A 185 3.05 -20.18 15.41
C ILE A 185 3.63 -21.58 15.68
N VAL A 186 3.34 -22.57 14.82
CA VAL A 186 3.89 -23.92 14.96
C VAL A 186 5.42 -23.90 14.98
N LEU A 187 6.05 -23.20 14.02
CA LEU A 187 7.51 -23.06 13.96
C LEU A 187 8.05 -22.28 15.18
N GLY A 188 7.36 -21.21 15.59
CA GLY A 188 7.76 -20.37 16.73
C GLY A 188 7.75 -21.11 18.07
N PHE A 189 6.90 -22.13 18.22
CA PHE A 189 6.86 -23.01 19.39
C PHE A 189 7.73 -24.27 19.26
N GLY A 190 8.64 -24.34 18.28
CA GLY A 190 9.56 -25.47 18.12
C GLY A 190 8.98 -26.65 17.32
N GLY A 191 7.75 -26.56 16.82
CA GLY A 191 7.13 -27.59 15.98
C GLY A 191 7.71 -27.63 14.57
N ALA A 192 7.21 -28.56 13.75
CA ALA A 192 7.62 -28.68 12.35
C ALA A 192 6.46 -28.34 11.40
N ALA A 193 6.74 -27.55 10.36
CA ALA A 193 5.78 -27.20 9.32
C ALA A 193 6.49 -27.01 7.98
N LEU A 194 5.85 -27.49 6.90
CA LEU A 194 6.31 -27.29 5.52
C LEU A 194 7.77 -27.75 5.29
N GLY A 195 8.17 -28.84 5.95
CA GLY A 195 9.51 -29.41 5.81
C GLY A 195 10.61 -28.68 6.58
N ALA A 196 10.27 -27.72 7.45
CA ALA A 196 11.19 -27.06 8.36
C ALA A 196 10.80 -27.32 9.82
N THR A 197 11.81 -27.48 10.68
CA THR A 197 11.65 -27.51 12.14
C THR A 197 11.73 -26.10 12.74
N GLY A 198 11.21 -25.93 13.95
CA GLY A 198 11.30 -24.68 14.67
C GLY A 198 12.73 -24.26 14.99
N ASP A 199 13.64 -25.23 15.23
CA ASP A 199 15.05 -24.96 15.47
C ASP A 199 15.77 -24.46 14.20
N GLU A 200 15.50 -25.09 13.05
CA GLU A 200 16.03 -24.61 11.76
C GLU A 200 15.47 -23.23 11.41
N TRP A 201 14.19 -22.99 11.72
CA TRP A 201 13.55 -21.69 11.55
C TRP A 201 14.20 -20.65 12.47
N ALA A 202 14.39 -20.95 13.75
CA ALA A 202 15.07 -20.10 14.73
C ALA A 202 16.52 -19.79 14.33
N ALA A 203 17.23 -20.76 13.75
CA ALA A 203 18.60 -20.59 13.26
C ALA A 203 18.70 -19.59 12.10
N THR A 204 17.64 -19.37 11.32
CA THR A 204 17.67 -18.29 10.30
C THR A 204 17.76 -16.90 10.92
N PHE A 205 17.30 -16.75 12.16
CA PHE A 205 17.28 -15.48 12.86
C PHE A 205 18.57 -15.17 13.63
N THR A 206 19.34 -16.18 14.04
CA THR A 206 20.64 -15.96 14.69
C THR A 206 21.67 -15.36 13.74
N HIS A 207 21.56 -15.62 12.44
CA HIS A 207 22.43 -15.06 11.41
C HIS A 207 21.94 -13.73 10.82
N THR A 208 20.73 -13.30 11.17
CA THR A 208 20.13 -12.08 10.64
C THR A 208 20.12 -10.99 11.71
N ALA A 209 20.53 -9.77 11.35
CA ALA A 209 20.38 -8.62 12.26
C ALA A 209 18.89 -8.38 12.55
N MET A 210 18.44 -8.78 13.74
CA MET A 210 17.07 -8.54 14.22
C MET A 210 17.02 -7.34 15.16
N SER A 211 15.92 -6.60 15.11
CA SER A 211 15.64 -5.57 16.10
C SER A 211 15.40 -6.17 17.50
N PRO A 212 15.62 -5.39 18.58
CA PRO A 212 15.25 -5.81 19.94
C PRO A 212 13.78 -6.22 20.08
N LEU A 213 12.87 -5.54 19.37
CA LEU A 213 11.45 -5.86 19.37
C LEU A 213 11.17 -7.23 18.74
N THR A 214 11.80 -7.53 17.61
CA THR A 214 11.65 -8.84 16.94
C THR A 214 12.16 -9.97 17.83
N ARG A 215 13.31 -9.78 18.48
CA ARG A 215 13.85 -10.76 19.44
C ARG A 215 12.90 -10.98 20.62
N TRP A 216 12.35 -9.90 21.17
CA TRP A 216 11.38 -9.99 22.26
C TRP A 216 10.12 -10.76 21.85
N LEU A 217 9.52 -10.44 20.70
CA LEU A 217 8.37 -11.19 20.19
C LEU A 217 8.69 -12.67 19.91
N HIS A 218 9.86 -12.93 19.30
CA HIS A 218 10.33 -14.28 19.02
C HIS A 218 10.51 -15.11 20.29
N SER A 219 10.89 -14.49 21.43
CA SER A 219 10.98 -15.21 22.71
C SER A 219 9.63 -15.76 23.22
N PHE A 220 8.51 -15.27 22.67
CA PHE A 220 7.16 -15.79 22.91
C PHE A 220 6.63 -16.65 21.75
N GLY A 221 7.46 -17.00 20.77
CA GLY A 221 7.04 -17.70 19.56
C GLY A 221 6.21 -16.85 18.60
N ILE A 222 6.25 -15.51 18.74
CA ILE A 222 5.49 -14.58 17.91
C ILE A 222 6.38 -14.01 16.82
N ASP A 223 6.05 -14.29 15.56
CA ASP A 223 6.71 -13.67 14.41
C ASP A 223 6.21 -12.22 14.23
N ILE A 224 7.13 -11.28 13.95
CA ILE A 224 6.82 -9.85 13.77
C ILE A 224 5.80 -9.62 12.64
N THR A 225 5.78 -10.45 11.60
CA THR A 225 4.79 -10.37 10.52
C THR A 225 3.39 -10.79 10.98
N VAL A 226 3.30 -11.73 11.93
CA VAL A 226 2.04 -12.11 12.59
C VAL A 226 1.51 -10.98 13.46
N ALA A 227 2.37 -10.34 14.25
CA ALA A 227 1.99 -9.16 15.02
C ALA A 227 1.54 -8.00 14.11
N ALA A 228 2.29 -7.72 13.04
CA ALA A 228 1.93 -6.67 12.07
C ALA A 228 0.61 -6.96 11.36
N ALA A 229 0.36 -8.22 10.98
CA ALA A 229 -0.90 -8.63 10.37
C ALA A 229 -2.08 -8.52 11.33
N LEU A 230 -1.91 -8.84 12.62
CA LEU A 230 -2.93 -8.63 13.64
C LEU A 230 -3.30 -7.15 13.76
N VAL A 231 -2.30 -6.26 13.79
CA VAL A 231 -2.52 -4.81 13.74
C VAL A 231 -3.28 -4.43 12.46
N GLY A 232 -2.88 -4.98 11.31
CA GLY A 232 -3.59 -4.80 10.05
C GLY A 232 -5.06 -5.24 10.10
N ALA A 233 -5.35 -6.40 10.69
CA ALA A 233 -6.69 -6.91 10.88
C ALA A 233 -7.54 -5.99 11.77
N LEU A 234 -6.96 -5.42 12.83
CA LEU A 234 -7.64 -4.43 13.68
C LEU A 234 -7.95 -3.13 12.92
N PHE A 235 -7.02 -2.64 12.11
CA PHE A 235 -7.27 -1.48 11.24
C PHE A 235 -8.37 -1.76 10.21
N LEU A 236 -8.37 -2.95 9.61
CA LEU A 236 -9.40 -3.37 8.67
C LEU A 236 -10.78 -3.49 9.35
N ALA A 237 -10.83 -4.06 10.56
CA ALA A 237 -12.04 -4.07 11.38
C ALA A 237 -12.51 -2.64 11.71
N ALA A 238 -11.59 -1.74 12.07
CA ALA A 238 -11.91 -0.33 12.34
C ALA A 238 -12.55 0.35 11.12
N LEU A 239 -12.06 0.07 9.90
CA LEU A 239 -12.61 0.63 8.68
C LEU A 239 -14.08 0.26 8.49
N VAL A 240 -14.49 -0.97 8.86
CA VAL A 240 -15.84 -1.48 8.58
C VAL A 240 -16.83 -1.35 9.75
N HIS A 241 -16.36 -1.06 10.96
CA HIS A 241 -17.21 -0.94 12.15
C HIS A 241 -17.38 0.50 12.65
N ARG A 242 -18.50 0.76 13.35
CA ARG A 242 -18.83 2.07 13.93
C ARG A 242 -17.74 2.64 14.85
N TRP A 243 -17.05 1.78 15.59
CA TRP A 243 -16.06 2.20 16.58
C TRP A 243 -14.82 2.82 15.93
N GLY A 244 -14.52 2.50 14.67
CA GLY A 244 -13.40 3.09 13.95
C GLY A 244 -13.56 4.59 13.70
N PHE A 245 -14.76 5.15 13.81
CA PHE A 245 -14.96 6.60 13.74
C PHE A 245 -14.34 7.37 14.92
N ARG A 246 -13.96 6.67 16.00
CA ARG A 246 -13.19 7.25 17.11
C ARG A 246 -11.74 7.51 16.74
N LEU A 247 -11.22 6.83 15.73
CA LEU A 247 -9.87 7.01 15.25
C LEU A 247 -9.81 8.16 14.22
N PRO A 248 -8.68 8.89 14.14
CA PRO A 248 -8.53 9.92 13.13
C PRO A 248 -8.68 9.34 11.71
N ARG A 249 -9.58 9.94 10.91
CA ARG A 249 -9.84 9.50 9.52
C ARG A 249 -8.56 9.39 8.69
N TRP A 250 -7.61 10.31 8.87
CA TRP A 250 -6.35 10.30 8.13
C TRP A 250 -5.48 9.09 8.49
N LEU A 251 -5.53 8.62 9.74
CA LEU A 251 -4.80 7.44 10.18
C LEU A 251 -5.37 6.20 9.52
N LEU A 252 -6.69 5.99 9.64
CA LEU A 252 -7.36 4.82 9.04
C LEU A 252 -7.21 4.76 7.52
N LEU A 253 -7.54 5.86 6.84
CA LEU A 253 -7.47 5.89 5.39
C LEU A 253 -6.02 5.93 4.88
N GLY A 254 -5.11 6.62 5.58
CA GLY A 254 -3.70 6.66 5.22
C GLY A 254 -3.08 5.27 5.26
N VAL A 255 -3.21 4.57 6.38
CA VAL A 255 -2.74 3.18 6.53
C VAL A 255 -3.35 2.29 5.45
N ALA A 256 -4.67 2.37 5.24
CA ALA A 256 -5.34 1.52 4.26
C ALA A 256 -4.92 1.81 2.82
N TRP A 257 -4.75 3.08 2.42
CA TRP A 257 -4.33 3.44 1.07
C TRP A 257 -2.85 3.15 0.79
N ILE A 258 -2.01 3.16 1.82
CA ILE A 258 -0.61 2.74 1.71
C ILE A 258 -0.51 1.21 1.64
N GLY A 259 -1.23 0.53 2.53
CA GLY A 259 -1.19 -0.92 2.66
C GLY A 259 -1.89 -1.64 1.51
N ALA A 260 -3.07 -1.17 1.06
CA ALA A 260 -3.90 -1.91 0.12
C ALA A 260 -3.20 -2.23 -1.22
N PRO A 261 -2.60 -1.26 -1.95
CA PRO A 261 -1.94 -1.56 -3.21
C PRO A 261 -0.77 -2.51 -3.02
N SER A 262 0.11 -2.21 -2.06
CA SER A 262 1.30 -3.03 -1.76
C SER A 262 0.92 -4.47 -1.42
N LEU A 263 0.03 -4.67 -0.44
CA LEU A 263 -0.37 -5.99 0.03
C LEU A 263 -1.16 -6.76 -1.03
N ALA A 264 -2.09 -6.11 -1.74
CA ALA A 264 -2.90 -6.77 -2.76
C ALA A 264 -2.04 -7.25 -3.92
N THR A 265 -1.19 -6.38 -4.49
CA THR A 265 -0.33 -6.73 -5.62
C THR A 265 0.74 -7.75 -5.24
N TYR A 266 1.39 -7.58 -4.08
CA TYR A 266 2.36 -8.54 -3.57
C TYR A 266 1.71 -9.91 -3.33
N GLY A 267 0.60 -9.94 -2.60
CA GLY A 267 -0.09 -11.18 -2.27
C GLY A 267 -0.69 -11.88 -3.49
N LEU A 268 -1.26 -11.15 -4.45
CA LEU A 268 -1.72 -11.72 -5.72
C LEU A 268 -0.57 -12.34 -6.51
N GLY A 269 0.57 -11.64 -6.59
CA GLY A 269 1.77 -12.16 -7.24
C GLY A 269 2.26 -13.46 -6.59
N LEU A 270 2.30 -13.50 -5.26
CA LEU A 270 2.65 -14.71 -4.51
C LEU A 270 1.64 -15.84 -4.68
N MET A 271 0.34 -15.58 -4.71
CA MET A 271 -0.66 -16.62 -4.95
C MET A 271 -0.51 -17.23 -6.34
N ILE A 272 -0.29 -16.40 -7.36
CA ILE A 272 -0.04 -16.87 -8.73
C ILE A 272 1.26 -17.68 -8.77
N ALA A 273 2.36 -17.13 -8.24
CA ALA A 273 3.66 -17.80 -8.24
C ALA A 273 3.64 -19.14 -7.48
N GLY A 274 3.11 -19.15 -6.26
CA GLY A 274 2.97 -20.35 -5.45
C GLY A 274 2.06 -21.40 -6.09
N GLY A 275 0.94 -20.96 -6.69
CA GLY A 275 0.07 -21.85 -7.46
C GLY A 275 0.79 -22.50 -8.64
N LEU A 276 1.53 -21.71 -9.42
CA LEU A 276 2.34 -22.21 -10.53
C LEU A 276 3.49 -23.13 -10.09
N MET A 277 4.06 -22.91 -8.90
CA MET A 277 5.07 -23.82 -8.32
C MET A 277 4.45 -25.16 -7.93
N LEU A 278 3.27 -25.15 -7.30
CA LEU A 278 2.57 -26.37 -6.91
C LEU A 278 2.10 -27.19 -8.12
N THR A 279 1.86 -26.56 -9.27
CA THR A 279 1.53 -27.26 -10.52
C THR A 279 2.76 -27.64 -11.35
N GLY A 280 3.98 -27.33 -10.88
CA GLY A 280 5.24 -27.64 -11.59
C GLY A 280 5.54 -26.75 -12.78
N VAL A 281 4.78 -25.67 -13.00
CA VAL A 281 5.03 -24.70 -14.08
C VAL A 281 6.23 -23.79 -13.77
N LEU A 282 6.42 -23.46 -12.49
CA LEU A 282 7.59 -22.71 -12.01
C LEU A 282 8.40 -23.55 -11.01
N ALA A 283 9.73 -23.49 -11.10
CA ALA A 283 10.58 -24.06 -10.07
C ALA A 283 10.48 -23.22 -8.78
N PRO A 284 10.31 -23.84 -7.60
CA PRO A 284 10.36 -23.12 -6.34
C PRO A 284 11.77 -22.56 -6.09
N PRO A 285 11.91 -21.36 -5.51
CA PRO A 285 13.21 -20.84 -5.12
C PRO A 285 13.80 -21.67 -3.98
N GLU A 286 15.13 -21.76 -3.90
CA GLU A 286 15.79 -22.30 -2.71
C GLU A 286 15.62 -21.31 -1.55
N VAL A 287 14.71 -21.64 -0.62
CA VAL A 287 14.40 -20.84 0.57
C VAL A 287 14.62 -21.70 1.79
N ARG A 288 15.86 -21.76 2.28
CA ARG A 288 16.15 -22.46 3.54
C ARG A 288 15.41 -21.78 4.70
N PRO A 289 14.86 -22.55 5.64
CA PRO A 289 15.02 -24.00 5.83
C PRO A 289 13.95 -24.87 5.14
N PHE A 290 13.09 -24.31 4.29
CA PHE A 290 11.98 -25.06 3.69
C PHE A 290 12.45 -26.00 2.58
N SER A 291 11.79 -27.15 2.45
CA SER A 291 11.90 -28.00 1.27
C SER A 291 11.35 -27.31 0.02
N GLU A 292 11.59 -27.85 -1.18
CA GLU A 292 11.05 -27.28 -2.43
C GLU A 292 9.52 -27.14 -2.41
N LEU A 293 8.82 -28.21 -2.00
CA LEU A 293 7.37 -28.20 -1.81
C LEU A 293 6.97 -27.24 -0.68
N GLY A 294 7.77 -27.19 0.39
CA GLY A 294 7.59 -26.24 1.49
C GLY A 294 7.67 -24.79 1.03
N ALA A 295 8.64 -24.44 0.21
CA ALA A 295 8.83 -23.11 -0.35
C ALA A 295 7.66 -22.69 -1.26
N ALA A 296 7.13 -23.62 -2.07
CA ALA A 296 5.92 -23.39 -2.87
C ALA A 296 4.70 -23.07 -1.98
N TRP A 297 4.49 -23.85 -0.91
CA TRP A 297 3.42 -23.60 0.06
C TRP A 297 3.62 -22.29 0.83
N VAL A 298 4.81 -22.03 1.36
CA VAL A 298 5.15 -20.77 2.03
C VAL A 298 4.84 -19.57 1.15
N THR A 299 5.19 -19.65 -0.14
CA THR A 299 4.88 -18.62 -1.14
C THR A 299 3.38 -18.44 -1.28
N LEU A 300 2.61 -19.53 -1.50
CA LEU A 300 1.16 -19.46 -1.66
C LEU A 300 0.45 -18.94 -0.39
N LEU A 301 0.85 -19.42 0.80
CA LEU A 301 0.27 -19.01 2.08
C LEU A 301 0.58 -17.54 2.38
N GLY A 302 1.78 -17.06 2.06
CA GLY A 302 2.10 -15.63 2.09
C GLY A 302 1.20 -14.83 1.14
N GLY A 303 0.93 -15.37 -0.04
CA GLY A 303 -0.03 -14.79 -0.98
C GLY A 303 -1.45 -14.67 -0.44
N LEU A 304 -1.96 -15.74 0.16
CA LEU A 304 -3.28 -15.80 0.82
C LEU A 304 -3.37 -14.87 2.03
N ALA A 305 -2.26 -14.64 2.72
CA ALA A 305 -2.18 -13.70 3.83
C ALA A 305 -2.29 -12.25 3.35
N PHE A 306 -1.49 -11.84 2.37
CA PHE A 306 -1.38 -10.42 2.00
C PHE A 306 -2.41 -9.98 0.96
N GLY A 307 -2.75 -10.84 0.00
CA GLY A 307 -3.61 -10.47 -1.14
C GLY A 307 -5.03 -10.13 -0.69
N PRO A 308 -5.76 -11.07 -0.08
CA PRO A 308 -7.07 -10.85 0.54
C PRO A 308 -7.07 -9.70 1.55
N LEU A 309 -6.04 -9.56 2.39
CA LEU A 309 -5.94 -8.46 3.36
C LEU A 309 -5.85 -7.10 2.65
N GLY A 310 -5.02 -6.99 1.61
CA GLY A 310 -4.91 -5.78 0.78
C GLY A 310 -6.21 -5.41 0.07
N LEU A 311 -6.93 -6.40 -0.47
CA LEU A 311 -8.27 -6.21 -1.06
C LEU A 311 -9.29 -5.75 -0.02
N GLY A 312 -9.24 -6.34 1.19
CA GLY A 312 -10.03 -5.92 2.34
C GLY A 312 -9.79 -4.46 2.68
N PHE A 313 -8.53 -4.04 2.78
CA PHE A 313 -8.17 -2.63 3.00
C PHE A 313 -8.69 -1.72 1.90
N LEU A 314 -8.61 -2.11 0.62
CA LEU A 314 -9.11 -1.31 -0.49
C LEU A 314 -10.63 -1.09 -0.38
N VAL A 315 -11.39 -2.17 -0.23
CA VAL A 315 -12.86 -2.11 -0.14
C VAL A 315 -13.29 -1.38 1.15
N GLY A 316 -12.60 -1.66 2.26
CA GLY A 316 -12.79 -1.00 3.55
C GLY A 316 -12.52 0.51 3.48
N ALA A 317 -11.42 0.93 2.85
CA ALA A 317 -11.04 2.34 2.67
C ALA A 317 -12.04 3.09 1.80
N VAL A 318 -12.50 2.48 0.70
CA VAL A 318 -13.54 3.08 -0.17
C VAL A 318 -14.85 3.24 0.60
N SER A 319 -15.30 2.20 1.31
CA SER A 319 -16.51 2.23 2.13
C SER A 319 -16.43 3.26 3.26
N HIS A 320 -15.38 3.20 4.07
CA HIS A 320 -15.13 4.14 5.16
C HIS A 320 -15.01 5.56 4.63
N GLY A 321 -14.29 5.76 3.52
CA GLY A 321 -14.08 7.04 2.87
C GLY A 321 -15.38 7.71 2.42
N ARG A 322 -16.35 6.93 1.94
CA ARG A 322 -17.71 7.39 1.59
C ARG A 322 -18.52 7.72 2.85
N ARG A 323 -18.56 6.81 3.83
CA ARG A 323 -19.38 6.94 5.05
C ARG A 323 -18.92 8.05 5.99
N SER A 324 -17.62 8.33 6.06
CA SER A 324 -17.07 9.41 6.90
C SER A 324 -16.81 10.70 6.13
N ARG A 325 -17.33 10.83 4.90
CA ARG A 325 -17.05 11.97 4.03
C ARG A 325 -17.66 13.25 4.63
N PRO A 326 -16.86 14.27 4.95
CA PRO A 326 -17.42 15.52 5.43
C PRO A 326 -18.23 16.24 4.36
N HIS A 327 -19.28 16.94 4.79
CA HIS A 327 -20.06 17.85 3.95
C HIS A 327 -19.87 19.30 4.42
N CYS A 328 -20.09 20.25 3.51
CA CYS A 328 -20.11 21.67 3.88
C CYS A 328 -21.33 21.92 4.77
N ALA A 329 -21.16 22.64 5.88
CA ALA A 329 -22.31 23.22 6.57
C ALA A 329 -23.09 24.09 5.57
N ARG A 330 -24.42 23.95 5.56
CA ARG A 330 -25.31 24.84 4.80
C ARG A 330 -25.27 26.24 5.40
#